data_AF-A0A937RK57-F1
#
_entry.id   AF-A0A937RK57-F1
#
_cell.length_a   1.000
_cell.length_b   1.000
_cell.length_c   1.000
_cell.angle_alpha   90.00
_cell.angle_beta   90.00
_cell.angle_gamma   90.00
#
_symmetry.space_group_name_H-M   'P 1'
#
loop_
_entity.id
_entity.type
_entity.pdbx_description
1 polymer ?
#
loop_
_entity_poly.entity_id
_entity_poly.type
_entity_poly.pdbx_seq_one_letter_code
_entity_poly.pdbx_strand_id
1 'polypeptide(L)'
;MKLRRYTGLTLIGLTVGALALAGCGKPNDQIYVSNITDSHGRVCTFVYTAREGEGWGGGGRDVDVSELDCEYPPAGSTPGQPTTVPLSPP
;
A
#
# COMPACT_ATOMS: atom_id res chain seq x y z
N MET A 1 1.44 42.70 38.06
CA MET A 1 0.92 41.36 37.69
C MET A 1 0.66 41.28 36.18
N LYS A 2 1.61 40.81 35.36
CA LYS A 2 1.45 40.63 33.89
C LYS A 2 2.13 39.33 33.41
N LEU A 3 1.88 38.22 34.10
CA LEU A 3 2.52 36.93 33.79
C LEU A 3 1.53 35.76 33.83
N ARG A 4 0.35 35.91 33.23
CA ARG A 4 -0.67 34.85 33.16
C ARG A 4 -1.25 34.58 31.77
N ARG A 5 -0.78 35.28 30.73
CA ARG A 5 -1.35 35.18 29.37
C ARG A 5 -0.54 34.31 28.40
N TYR A 6 0.70 33.92 28.74
CA TYR A 6 1.57 33.18 27.83
C TYR A 6 1.52 31.65 28.00
N THR A 7 1.06 31.15 29.14
CA THR A 7 1.01 29.70 29.44
C THR A 7 -0.14 28.97 28.75
N GLY A 8 -1.19 29.69 28.32
CA GLY A 8 -2.33 29.09 27.63
C GLY A 8 -2.08 28.80 26.14
N LEU A 9 -1.19 29.57 25.49
CA LEU A 9 -0.93 29.44 24.05
C LEU A 9 -0.05 28.23 23.71
N THR A 10 0.90 27.87 24.58
CA THR A 10 1.81 26.73 24.36
C THR A 10 1.11 25.38 24.48
N LEU A 11 0.14 25.23 25.38
CA LEU A 11 -0.62 23.99 25.56
C LEU A 11 -1.55 23.69 24.37
N ILE A 12 -2.15 24.72 23.76
CA ILE A 12 -3.03 24.55 22.58
C ILE A 12 -2.22 24.21 21.33
N GLY A 13 -1.04 24.81 21.16
CA GLY A 13 -0.17 24.49 20.01
C GLY A 13 0.32 23.03 20.02
N LEU A 14 0.67 22.50 21.19
CA LEU A 14 1.11 21.12 21.35
C LEU A 14 0.02 20.10 21.07
N THR A 15 -1.23 20.35 21.51
CA THR A 15 -2.34 19.43 21.24
C THR A 15 -2.72 19.41 19.77
N VAL A 16 -2.81 20.56 19.12
CA VAL A 16 -3.12 20.64 17.68
C VAL A 16 -2.01 20.00 16.84
N GLY A 17 -0.73 20.21 17.21
CA GLY A 17 0.40 19.55 16.56
C GLY A 17 0.38 18.03 16.68
N ALA A 18 0.04 17.49 17.86
CA ALA A 18 -0.07 16.05 18.07
C ALA A 18 -1.24 15.42 17.29
N LEU A 19 -2.39 16.10 17.24
CA LEU A 19 -3.55 15.64 16.44
C LEU A 19 -3.28 15.68 14.93
N ALA A 20 -2.52 16.66 14.44
CA ALA A 20 -2.14 16.72 13.03
C ALA A 20 -1.22 15.56 12.61
N LEU A 21 -0.36 15.08 13.52
CA LEU A 21 0.53 13.94 13.27
C LEU A 21 -0.19 12.58 13.30
N ALA A 22 -1.31 12.48 14.00
CA ALA A 22 -2.10 11.24 14.06
C ALA A 22 -2.73 10.86 12.69
N GLY A 23 -2.83 11.80 11.75
CA GLY A 23 -3.29 11.56 10.38
C GLY A 23 -2.22 11.04 9.41
N CYS A 24 -0.94 10.99 9.81
CA CYS A 24 0.17 10.62 8.92
C CYS A 24 0.48 9.11 8.87
N GLY A 25 -0.22 8.26 9.64
CA GLY A 25 -0.10 6.80 9.52
C GLY A 25 -1.23 6.25 8.64
N LYS A 26 -0.92 5.67 7.49
CA LYS A 26 -1.90 4.88 6.71
C LYS A 26 -2.07 3.52 7.42
N PRO A 27 -3.15 3.25 8.16
CA PRO A 27 -3.09 2.20 9.19
C PRO A 27 -3.13 0.77 8.65
N ASN A 28 -3.47 0.54 7.38
CA ASN A 28 -3.85 -0.79 6.89
C ASN A 28 -3.33 -1.11 5.49
N ASP A 29 -2.22 -0.49 5.06
CA ASP A 29 -1.59 -0.87 3.80
C ASP A 29 -0.88 -2.22 4.00
N GLN A 30 -1.27 -3.21 3.19
CA GLN A 30 -0.64 -4.53 3.11
C GLN A 30 0.12 -4.64 1.80
N ILE A 31 1.17 -5.46 1.81
CA ILE A 31 1.89 -5.84 0.60
C ILE A 31 1.22 -7.09 0.05
N TYR A 32 1.01 -7.14 -1.25
CA TYR A 32 0.44 -8.29 -1.95
C TYR A 32 1.40 -8.78 -3.02
N VAL A 33 1.47 -10.10 -3.19
CA VAL A 33 2.11 -10.74 -4.34
C VAL A 33 1.01 -11.22 -5.28
N SER A 34 1.07 -10.80 -6.53
CA SER A 34 0.12 -11.18 -7.57
C SER A 34 0.80 -11.94 -8.69
N ASN A 35 0.15 -13.02 -9.14
CA ASN A 35 0.53 -13.76 -10.34
C ASN A 35 -0.61 -13.61 -11.34
N ILE A 36 -0.34 -13.06 -12.52
CA ILE A 36 -1.32 -12.90 -13.60
C ILE A 36 -0.75 -13.37 -14.92
N THR A 37 -1.62 -13.56 -15.91
CA THR A 37 -1.20 -13.65 -17.32
C THR A 37 -1.49 -12.32 -17.99
N ASP A 38 -0.47 -11.72 -18.63
CA ASP A 38 -0.64 -10.45 -19.34
C ASP A 38 -1.29 -10.65 -20.72
N SER A 39 -1.57 -9.54 -21.42
CA SER A 39 -2.16 -9.57 -22.76
C SER A 39 -1.28 -10.21 -23.83
N HIS A 40 0.01 -10.40 -23.55
CA HIS A 40 0.98 -11.01 -24.46
C HIS A 40 1.15 -12.51 -24.19
N GLY A 41 0.46 -13.06 -23.18
CA GLY A 41 0.54 -14.47 -22.78
C GLY A 41 1.70 -14.80 -21.85
N ARG A 42 2.36 -13.79 -21.26
CA ARG A 42 3.41 -13.99 -20.26
C ARG A 42 2.80 -14.18 -18.89
N VAL A 43 3.42 -15.02 -18.07
CA VAL A 43 3.12 -15.12 -16.64
C VAL A 43 3.93 -14.03 -15.93
N CYS A 44 3.23 -13.10 -15.29
CA CYS A 44 3.83 -12.00 -14.56
C CYS A 44 3.64 -12.17 -13.06
N THR A 45 4.71 -12.00 -12.31
CA THR A 45 4.72 -11.86 -10.85
C THR A 45 5.02 -10.41 -10.52
N PHE A 46 4.25 -9.79 -9.63
CA PHE A 46 4.57 -8.46 -9.14
C PHE A 46 4.11 -8.26 -7.70
N VAL A 47 4.74 -7.28 -7.05
CA VAL A 47 4.42 -6.87 -5.69
C VAL A 47 3.77 -5.51 -5.72
N TYR A 48 2.69 -5.34 -4.95
CA TYR A 48 2.02 -4.06 -4.83
C TYR A 48 1.50 -3.80 -3.41
N THR A 49 1.33 -2.54 -3.04
CA THR A 49 0.70 -2.16 -1.77
C THR A 49 -0.75 -1.77 -1.96
N ALA A 50 -1.66 -2.33 -1.16
CA ALA A 50 -3.07 -1.92 -1.14
C ALA A 50 -3.67 -2.06 0.27
N ARG A 51 -4.86 -1.49 0.48
CA ARG A 51 -5.61 -1.77 1.72
C ARG A 51 -6.27 -3.14 1.59
N GLU A 52 -6.54 -3.75 2.74
CA GLU A 52 -7.37 -4.95 2.78
C GLU A 52 -8.71 -4.72 2.08
N GLY A 53 -9.04 -5.62 1.14
CA GLY A 53 -10.27 -5.53 0.33
C GLY A 53 -10.18 -4.60 -0.89
N GLU A 54 -9.08 -3.86 -1.07
CA GLU A 54 -8.80 -3.08 -2.29
C GLU A 54 -7.87 -3.87 -3.24
N GLY A 55 -8.03 -3.68 -4.56
CA GLY A 55 -7.21 -4.32 -5.59
C GLY A 55 -6.37 -3.32 -6.39
N TRP A 56 -5.35 -3.81 -7.09
CA TRP A 56 -4.43 -2.99 -7.88
C TRP A 56 -5.07 -2.21 -9.05
N GLY A 57 -6.29 -2.59 -9.48
CA GLY A 57 -7.08 -1.88 -10.48
C GLY A 57 -8.18 -0.98 -9.90
N GLY A 58 -8.26 -0.85 -8.58
CA GLY A 58 -9.25 -0.01 -7.90
C GLY A 58 -8.88 1.47 -8.05
N GLY A 59 -9.77 2.27 -8.64
CA GLY A 59 -9.53 3.68 -9.03
C GLY A 59 -9.32 4.69 -7.89
N GLY A 60 -8.91 4.25 -6.69
CA GLY A 60 -8.83 5.08 -5.50
C GLY A 60 -7.42 5.52 -5.08
N ARG A 61 -6.35 4.81 -5.45
CA ARG A 61 -4.98 5.09 -4.94
C ARG A 61 -3.87 4.78 -5.93
N ASP A 62 -2.74 5.47 -5.74
CA ASP A 62 -1.46 5.16 -6.39
C ASP A 62 -0.99 3.78 -5.90
N VAL A 63 -1.12 2.79 -6.78
CA VAL A 63 -0.59 1.45 -6.55
C VAL A 63 0.86 1.48 -7.02
N ASP A 64 1.80 1.44 -6.08
CA ASP A 64 3.20 1.25 -6.43
C ASP A 64 3.40 -0.21 -6.82
N VAL A 65 3.75 -0.43 -8.09
CA VAL A 65 4.08 -1.74 -8.63
C VAL A 65 5.59 -1.84 -8.67
N SER A 66 6.14 -2.67 -7.79
CA SER A 66 7.56 -2.97 -7.75
C SER A 66 7.80 -4.41 -8.22
N GLU A 67 9.01 -4.67 -8.72
CA GLU A 67 9.49 -6.03 -9.03
C GLU A 67 8.57 -6.82 -9.98
N LEU A 68 8.10 -6.16 -11.06
CA LEU A 68 7.37 -6.84 -12.13
C LEU A 68 8.34 -7.73 -12.92
N ASP A 69 8.19 -9.04 -12.77
CA ASP A 69 8.89 -10.06 -13.55
C ASP A 69 7.88 -10.80 -14.44
N CYS A 70 8.19 -10.96 -15.73
CA CYS A 70 7.28 -11.55 -16.71
C CYS A 70 8.03 -12.50 -17.65
N GLU A 71 7.60 -13.76 -17.71
CA GLU A 71 8.20 -14.79 -18.57
C GLU A 71 7.12 -15.62 -19.27
N TYR A 72 7.43 -16.14 -20.45
CA TYR A 72 6.53 -17.08 -21.13
C TYR A 72 6.49 -18.43 -20.43
N PRO A 73 5.33 -19.09 -20.36
CA PRO A 73 5.26 -20.44 -19.81
C PRO A 73 6.09 -21.41 -20.67
N PRO A 74 6.65 -22.48 -20.07
CA PRO A 74 7.35 -23.52 -20.82
C PRO A 74 6.49 -24.09 -21.95
N ALA A 75 7.12 -24.54 -23.03
CA ALA A 75 6.43 -25.12 -24.18
C ALA A 75 5.50 -26.27 -23.75
N GLY A 76 4.25 -26.22 -24.24
CA GLY A 76 3.21 -27.20 -23.89
C GLY A 76 2.54 -26.98 -22.53
N SER A 77 2.90 -25.92 -21.80
CA SER A 77 2.25 -25.54 -20.54
C SER A 77 1.30 -24.36 -20.75
N THR A 78 0.21 -24.34 -19.98
CA THR A 78 -0.72 -23.21 -19.91
C THR A 78 -0.51 -22.50 -18.57
N PRO A 79 -0.60 -21.16 -18.52
CA PRO A 79 -0.58 -20.43 -17.26
C PRO A 79 -1.62 -20.94 -16.27
N GLY A 80 -1.26 -20.92 -14.98
CA GLY A 80 -2.21 -21.19 -13.90
C GLY A 80 -3.29 -20.11 -13.80
N GLN A 81 -4.26 -20.34 -12.91
CA GLN A 81 -5.21 -19.29 -12.56
C GLN A 81 -4.49 -18.13 -11.87
N PRO A 82 -4.93 -16.87 -12.10
CA PRO A 82 -4.38 -15.74 -11.39
C PRO A 82 -4.52 -15.90 -9.88
N THR A 83 -3.50 -15.47 -9.15
CA THR A 83 -3.48 -15.52 -7.68
C THR A 83 -3.11 -14.16 -7.13
N THR A 84 -3.64 -13.80 -5.97
CA THR A 84 -3.20 -12.62 -5.22
C THR A 84 -3.26 -12.96 -3.75
N VAL A 85 -2.13 -12.81 -3.06
CA VAL A 85 -1.99 -13.17 -1.65
C VAL A 85 -1.26 -12.06 -0.88
N PRO A 86 -1.63 -11.79 0.38
CA PRO A 86 -0.87 -10.87 1.21
C PRO A 86 0.52 -11.46 1.50
N LEU A 87 1.55 -10.64 1.37
CA LEU A 87 2.91 -10.98 1.77
C LEU A 87 2.99 -10.90 3.29
N SER A 88 3.05 -12.07 3.93
CA SER A 88 3.26 -12.14 5.38
C SER A 88 4.74 -11.94 5.70
N PRO A 89 5.08 -11.12 6.72
CA PRO A 89 6.46 -11.07 7.21
C PRO A 89 6.88 -12.46 7.72
N PRO A 90 8.17 -12.82 7.58
CA PRO A 90 8.71 -14.10 8.05
C PRO A 90 8.63 -14.27 9.56
#